data_AF-K0IDK6-F1
#
_entry.id   AF-K0IDK6-F1
#
_cell.length_a   1.000
_cell.length_b   1.000
_cell.length_c   1.000
_cell.angle_alpha   90.00
_cell.angle_beta   90.00
_cell.angle_gamma   90.00
#
_symmetry.space_group_name_H-M   'P 1'
#
loop_
_entity.id
_entity.type
_entity.pdbx_description
1 polymer ?
#
loop_
_entity_poly.entity_id
_entity_poly.type
_entity_poly.pdbx_seq_one_letter_code
_entity_poly.pdbx_strand_id
1 'polypeptide(L)'
;MRDVLQTAMGPGAGISRIMFSACLSHSQATAYLQQMMEDGLVVNDIEQGKKYYRTTPKGVEYLAALNRMCELLQMETRASEI
;
A
#
# COMPACT_ATOMS: atom_id res chain seq x y z
N MET A 1 3.31 3.11 3.27
CA MET A 1 2.45 3.23 2.06
C MET A 1 2.62 2.08 1.09
N ARG A 2 3.85 1.72 0.66
CA ARG A 2 4.11 0.55 -0.19
C ARG A 2 3.43 -0.73 0.31
N ASP A 3 3.65 -1.06 1.57
CA ASP A 3 3.15 -2.33 2.14
C ASP A 3 1.61 -2.34 2.29
N VAL A 4 0.98 -1.16 2.38
CA VAL A 4 -0.48 -1.01 2.34
C VAL A 4 -1.02 -1.37 0.95
N LEU A 5 -0.44 -0.80 -0.11
CA LEU A 5 -0.82 -1.09 -1.51
C LEU A 5 -0.54 -2.55 -1.87
N GLN A 6 0.58 -3.10 -1.41
CA GLN A 6 0.95 -4.49 -1.64
C GLN A 6 -0.03 -5.46 -0.98
N THR A 7 -0.46 -5.15 0.25
CA THR A 7 -1.39 -5.99 1.03
C THR A 7 -2.81 -5.94 0.48
N ALA A 8 -3.21 -4.80 -0.10
CA ALA A 8 -4.51 -4.60 -0.71
C ALA A 8 -4.60 -5.09 -2.18
N MET A 9 -3.58 -5.78 -2.70
CA MET A 9 -3.64 -6.37 -4.05
C MET A 9 -4.63 -7.55 -4.14
N GLY A 10 -5.07 -7.86 -5.35
CA GLY A 10 -5.97 -9.00 -5.63
C GLY A 10 -7.37 -8.78 -5.08
N PRO A 11 -7.93 -9.70 -4.26
CA PRO A 11 -9.28 -9.56 -3.71
C PRO A 11 -9.41 -8.40 -2.70
N GLY A 12 -8.30 -7.76 -2.33
CA GLY A 12 -8.26 -6.72 -1.31
C GLY A 12 -8.00 -7.27 0.09
N ALA A 13 -7.98 -6.36 1.07
CA ALA A 13 -7.67 -6.67 2.45
C ALA A 13 -8.52 -5.85 3.42
N GLY A 14 -8.92 -6.47 4.53
CA GLY A 14 -9.53 -5.76 5.65
C GLY A 14 -8.49 -4.95 6.44
N ILE A 15 -8.98 -3.99 7.23
CA ILE A 15 -8.12 -3.05 7.99
C ILE A 15 -7.12 -3.74 8.92
N SER A 16 -7.51 -4.83 9.59
CA SER A 16 -6.61 -5.57 10.49
C SER A 16 -5.41 -6.16 9.74
N ARG A 17 -5.64 -6.75 8.56
CA ARG A 17 -4.56 -7.32 7.75
C ARG A 17 -3.58 -6.23 7.31
N ILE A 18 -4.11 -5.08 6.91
CA ILE A 18 -3.31 -3.90 6.53
C ILE A 18 -2.46 -3.41 7.70
N MET A 19 -3.07 -3.24 8.88
CA MET A 19 -2.35 -2.81 10.09
C MET A 19 -1.17 -3.72 10.41
N PHE A 20 -1.42 -5.03 10.48
CA PHE A 20 -0.37 -5.99 10.83
C PHE A 20 0.71 -6.11 9.75
N SER A 21 0.34 -6.10 8.47
CA SER A 21 1.30 -6.20 7.36
C SER A 21 2.22 -4.99 7.22
N ALA A 22 1.73 -3.80 7.55
CA ALA A 22 2.44 -2.54 7.36
C ALA A 22 2.95 -1.93 8.68
N CYS A 23 2.83 -2.67 9.79
CA CYS A 23 3.19 -2.21 11.13
C CYS A 23 2.56 -0.86 11.51
N LEU A 24 1.25 -0.71 11.25
CA LEU A 24 0.51 0.53 11.49
C LEU A 24 -0.46 0.39 12.66
N SER A 25 -0.58 1.46 13.46
CA SER A 25 -1.72 1.62 14.36
C SER A 25 -3.03 1.76 13.55
N HIS A 26 -4.17 1.58 14.21
CA HIS A 26 -5.48 1.77 13.57
C HIS A 26 -5.66 3.19 13.01
N SER A 27 -5.21 4.22 13.75
CA SER A 27 -5.30 5.61 13.30
C SER A 27 -4.41 5.88 12.09
N GLN A 28 -3.18 5.35 12.08
CA GLN A 28 -2.28 5.47 10.93
C GLN A 28 -2.84 4.76 9.70
N ALA A 29 -3.34 3.52 9.85
CA ALA A 29 -3.94 2.78 8.74
C ALA A 29 -5.16 3.52 8.17
N THR A 30 -6.01 4.07 9.03
CA THR A 30 -7.20 4.83 8.59
C THR A 30 -6.81 6.08 7.82
N ALA A 31 -5.86 6.88 8.33
CA ALA A 31 -5.41 8.10 7.68
C ALA A 31 -4.74 7.80 6.32
N TYR A 32 -3.88 6.79 6.25
CA TYR A 32 -3.25 6.41 4.98
C TYR A 32 -4.25 5.87 3.96
N LEU A 33 -5.20 5.03 4.39
CA LEU A 33 -6.23 4.52 3.49
C LEU A 33 -7.12 5.65 2.98
N GLN A 34 -7.48 6.61 3.83
CA GLN A 34 -8.23 7.79 3.41
C GLN A 34 -7.48 8.55 2.31
N GLN A 35 -6.21 8.91 2.55
CA GLN A 35 -5.45 9.65 1.54
C GLN A 35 -5.26 8.84 0.25
N MET A 36 -4.99 7.54 0.34
CA MET A 36 -4.89 6.69 -0.85
C MET A 36 -6.19 6.57 -1.65
N MET A 37 -7.33 6.69 -0.99
CA MET A 37 -8.63 6.76 -1.68
C MET A 37 -8.82 8.12 -2.36
N GLU A 38 -8.46 9.22 -1.69
CA GLU A 38 -8.47 10.56 -2.27
C GLU A 38 -7.55 10.65 -3.50
N ASP A 39 -6.39 10.00 -3.45
CA ASP A 39 -5.44 9.90 -4.56
C ASP A 39 -5.85 8.90 -5.66
N GLY A 40 -6.91 8.12 -5.44
CA GLY A 40 -7.40 7.08 -6.36
C GLY A 40 -6.49 5.85 -6.48
N LEU A 41 -5.62 5.61 -5.50
CA LEU A 41 -4.71 4.46 -5.44
C LEU A 41 -5.39 3.22 -4.83
N VAL A 42 -6.38 3.43 -3.98
CA VAL A 42 -7.16 2.39 -3.30
C VAL A 42 -8.65 2.70 -3.45
N VAL A 43 -9.47 1.65 -3.55
CA VAL A 43 -10.93 1.72 -3.38
C VAL A 43 -11.33 0.83 -2.21
N ASN A 44 -12.49 1.09 -1.61
CA ASN A 44 -13.07 0.17 -0.64
C ASN A 44 -14.44 -0.34 -1.10
N ASP A 45 -14.71 -1.59 -0.76
CA ASP A 45 -16.01 -2.23 -0.88
C ASP A 45 -16.50 -2.63 0.52
N ILE A 46 -17.81 -2.65 0.72
CA ILE A 46 -18.42 -3.13 1.96
C ILE A 46 -19.04 -4.50 1.69
N GLU A 47 -18.46 -5.53 2.31
CA GLU A 47 -18.98 -6.90 2.23
C GLU A 47 -19.39 -7.36 3.63
N GLN A 48 -20.67 -7.74 3.80
CA GLN A 48 -21.21 -8.21 5.09
C GLN A 48 -20.90 -7.26 6.28
N GLY A 49 -20.96 -5.95 6.04
CA GLY A 49 -20.68 -4.92 7.05
C GLY A 49 -19.19 -4.71 7.35
N LYS A 50 -18.28 -5.37 6.62
CA LYS A 50 -16.83 -5.19 6.74
C LYS A 50 -16.27 -4.47 5.52
N LYS A 51 -15.38 -3.50 5.75
CA LYS A 51 -14.64 -2.80 4.68
C LYS A 51 -13.48 -3.66 4.19
N TYR A 52 -13.41 -3.87 2.89
CA TYR A 52 -12.26 -4.43 2.19
C TYR A 52 -11.67 -3.37 1.27
N TYR A 53 -10.36 -3.17 1.36
CA TYR A 53 -9.62 -2.20 0.56
C TYR A 53 -8.88 -2.93 -0.56
N ARG A 54 -9.02 -2.44 -1.79
CA ARG A 54 -8.39 -3.01 -2.98
C ARG A 54 -7.57 -1.95 -3.71
N THR A 55 -6.36 -2.31 -4.08
CA THR A 55 -5.49 -1.47 -4.90
C THR A 55 -6.07 -1.33 -6.31
N THR A 56 -6.18 -0.08 -6.79
CA THR A 56 -6.69 0.23 -8.14
C THR A 56 -5.62 -0.01 -9.20
N PRO A 57 -5.94 -0.01 -10.51
CA PRO A 57 -4.93 -0.03 -11.57
C PRO A 57 -3.90 1.10 -11.43
N LYS A 58 -4.35 2.32 -11.11
CA LYS A 58 -3.46 3.46 -10.80
C LYS A 58 -2.55 3.17 -9.60
N GLY A 59 -3.10 2.52 -8.56
CA GLY A 59 -2.34 2.07 -7.40
C GLY A 59 -1.27 1.03 -7.73
N VAL A 60 -1.54 0.12 -8.68
CA VAL A 60 -0.56 -0.87 -9.16
C VAL A 60 0.58 -0.18 -9.90
N GLU A 61 0.28 0.77 -10.79
CA GLU A 61 1.29 1.56 -11.50
C GLU A 61 2.16 2.36 -10.53
N TYR A 62 1.54 3.00 -9.54
CA TYR A 62 2.23 3.72 -8.48
C TYR A 62 3.16 2.79 -7.68
N LEU A 63 2.68 1.62 -7.28
CA LEU A 63 3.47 0.63 -6.54
C LEU A 63 4.67 0.14 -7.37
N ALA A 64 4.48 -0.10 -8.67
CA ALA A 64 5.57 -0.49 -9.56
C ALA A 64 6.64 0.61 -9.69
N ALA A 65 6.22 1.88 -9.81
CA ALA A 65 7.16 3.01 -9.81
C ALA A 65 7.94 3.11 -8.50
N LEU A 66 7.24 2.96 -7.36
CA LEU A 66 7.85 2.99 -6.04
C LEU A 66 8.88 1.87 -5.85
N ASN A 67 8.59 0.66 -6.33
CA ASN A 67 9.53 -0.46 -6.27
C ASN A 67 10.80 -0.18 -7.07
N ARG A 68 10.68 0.33 -8.31
CA ARG A 68 11.83 0.71 -9.12
C ARG A 68 12.71 1.77 -8.44
N MET A 69 12.08 2.76 -7.79
CA MET A 69 12.83 3.77 -7.03
C MET A 69 13.59 3.15 -5.86
N CYS A 70 12.97 2.25 -5.11
CA CYS A 70 13.65 1.54 -4.01
C CYS A 70 14.82 0.69 -4.51
N GLU A 71 14.67 0.01 -5.65
CA GLU A 71 15.74 -0.78 -6.27
C GLU A 71 16.94 0.11 -6.63
N LEU A 72 16.71 1.25 -7.30
CA LEU A 72 17.76 2.20 -7.65
C LEU A 72 18.52 2.70 -6.42
N LEU A 73 17.80 3.08 -5.36
CA LEU A 73 18.42 3.53 -4.10
C LEU A 73 19.28 2.44 -3.44
N GLN A 74 18.84 1.17 -3.51
CA GLN A 74 19.62 0.04 -2.99
C GLN A 74 20.86 -0.30 -3.83
N MET A 75 20.87 0.06 -5.11
CA MET A 75 22.05 -0.11 -5.97
C MET A 75 23.13 0.92 -5.63
N GLU A 76 22.73 2.18 -5.43
CA GLU A 76 23.65 3.27 -5.02
C GLU A 76 24.33 3.00 -3.67
N THR A 77 23.60 2.47 -2.68
CA THR A 77 24.19 2.13 -1.37
C THR A 77 25.30 1.08 -1.51
N ARG A 78 25.13 0.09 -2.38
CA ARG A 78 26.13 -0.96 -2.62
C ARG A 78 27.34 -0.50 -3.42
N ALA A 79 27.15 0.48 -4.31
CA ALA A 79 28.24 1.05 -5.11
C ALA A 79 29.16 1.97 -4.30
N SER A 80 28.67 2.56 -3.19
CA SER A 80 29.46 3.39 -2.28
C SER A 80 30.24 2.60 -1.22
N GLU A 81 30.01 1.29 -1.11
CA GLU A 81 30.65 0.39 -0.13
C GLU A 81 31.76 -0.48 -0.77
N ILE A 82 32.09 -0.24 -2.05
CA ILE A 82 33.17 -0.89 -2.82
C ILE A 82 34.20 0.17 -3.22
#